data_AF-A0A2E8FE62-F1
#
_entry.id   AF-A0A2E8FE62-F1
#
_cell.length_a   1.000
_cell.length_b   1.000
_cell.length_c   1.000
_cell.angle_alpha   90.00
_cell.angle_beta   90.00
_cell.angle_gamma   90.00
#
_symmetry.space_group_name_H-M   'P 1'
#
loop_
_entity.id
_entity.type
_entity.pdbx_description
1 polymer ?
#
loop_
_entity_poly.entity_id
_entity_poly.type
_entity_poly.pdbx_seq_one_letter_code
_entity_poly.pdbx_strand_id
1 'polypeptide(L)'
;MAPLELDDETAWAVVQLVTRRGRLPQGAPTSPHLANLVARPLDRRLAGLGREQGWTYTRYADDLTFSSNEAPAHSITPRELIGAIGRIVADEGFRLADHKTHVMSRHQRQLVTGLVVNQRLALPKPKRRLLRAMLHRLQTSGLESLDLHQVQVVHGHLAMARLVDPDGFTQTCHELSGLLHEVNTNRPR
;
A
#
# COMPACT_ATOMS: atom_id res chain seq x y z
N MET A 1 26.95 10.52 5.14
CA MET A 1 27.45 9.31 5.80
C MET A 1 28.30 8.57 4.77
N ALA A 2 29.59 8.37 5.02
CA ALA A 2 30.45 7.64 4.09
C ALA A 2 29.94 6.18 3.95
N PRO A 3 30.13 5.52 2.80
CA PRO A 3 29.86 4.10 2.69
C PRO A 3 30.68 3.35 3.74
N LEU A 4 30.07 2.41 4.48
CA LEU A 4 30.85 1.46 5.26
C LEU A 4 31.58 0.55 4.26
N GLU A 5 32.90 0.69 4.19
CA GLU A 5 33.76 -0.28 3.53
C GLU A 5 33.85 -1.50 4.45
N LEU A 6 33.17 -2.58 4.07
CA LEU A 6 33.19 -3.86 4.76
C LEU A 6 33.97 -4.84 3.88
N ASP A 7 34.90 -5.57 4.48
CA ASP A 7 35.48 -6.75 3.84
C ASP A 7 34.43 -7.88 3.72
N ASP A 8 34.74 -8.87 2.88
CA ASP A 8 33.81 -9.97 2.57
C ASP A 8 33.46 -10.80 3.82
N GLU A 9 34.40 -10.97 4.75
CA GLU A 9 34.19 -11.72 5.99
C GLU A 9 33.17 -11.02 6.89
N THR A 10 33.36 -9.70 7.09
CA THR A 10 32.47 -8.88 7.90
C THR A 10 31.09 -8.76 7.24
N ALA A 11 31.04 -8.57 5.92
CA ALA A 11 29.78 -8.56 5.18
C ALA A 11 29.02 -9.88 5.33
N TRP A 12 29.72 -11.01 5.23
CA TRP A 12 29.13 -12.34 5.43
C TRP A 12 28.61 -12.53 6.86
N ALA A 13 29.38 -12.13 7.86
CA ALA A 13 28.96 -12.19 9.26
C ALA A 13 27.66 -11.39 9.50
N VAL A 14 27.56 -10.18 8.93
CA VAL A 14 26.34 -9.37 8.98
C VAL A 14 25.17 -10.10 8.32
N VAL A 15 25.37 -10.71 7.14
CA VAL A 15 24.33 -11.50 6.45
C VAL A 15 23.84 -12.66 7.33
N GLN A 16 24.74 -13.38 8.02
CA GLN A 16 24.36 -14.47 8.93
C GLN A 16 23.56 -13.97 10.14
N LEU A 17 23.85 -12.77 10.65
CA LEU A 17 23.13 -12.18 11.78
C LEU A 17 21.72 -11.71 11.40
N VAL A 18 21.53 -11.21 10.18
CA VAL A 18 20.25 -10.63 9.75
C VAL A 18 19.37 -11.59 8.94
N THR A 19 19.86 -12.79 8.63
CA THR A 19 19.11 -13.82 7.92
C THR A 19 18.88 -15.05 8.80
N ARG A 20 17.80 -15.77 8.54
CA ARG A 20 17.50 -17.06 9.18
C ARG A 20 17.19 -18.07 8.08
N ARG A 21 17.94 -19.17 8.04
CA ARG A 21 17.82 -20.21 6.99
C ARG A 21 17.93 -19.63 5.57
N GLY A 22 18.88 -18.71 5.38
CA GLY A 22 19.14 -18.05 4.09
C GLY A 22 18.05 -17.09 3.62
N ARG A 23 17.17 -16.62 4.52
CA ARG A 23 16.07 -15.69 4.19
C ARG A 23 15.97 -14.57 5.20
N LEU A 24 15.44 -13.43 4.77
CA LEU A 24 15.08 -12.35 5.69
C LEU A 24 13.93 -12.80 6.60
N PRO A 25 14.08 -12.75 7.94
CA PRO A 25 13.02 -13.12 8.87
C PRO A 25 11.88 -12.10 8.85
N GLN A 26 10.64 -12.58 8.93
CA GLN A 26 9.46 -11.72 9.10
C GLN A 26 9.46 -11.12 10.52
N GLY A 27 9.22 -9.82 10.63
CA GLY A 27 9.17 -9.09 11.90
C GLY A 27 10.51 -8.51 12.38
N ALA A 28 11.64 -8.85 11.74
CA ALA A 28 12.91 -8.19 12.08
C ALA A 28 12.94 -6.75 11.51
N PRO A 29 13.42 -5.76 12.29
CA PRO A 29 13.42 -4.36 11.89
C PRO A 29 14.35 -4.05 10.70
N THR A 30 15.36 -4.88 10.47
CA THR A 30 16.31 -4.76 9.35
C THR A 30 15.74 -5.30 8.04
N SER A 31 14.87 -6.32 8.10
CA SER A 31 14.36 -7.02 6.92
C SER A 31 13.71 -6.10 5.86
N PRO A 32 12.84 -5.13 6.20
CA PRO A 32 12.25 -4.25 5.18
C PRO A 32 13.28 -3.41 4.43
N HIS A 33 14.32 -2.94 5.14
CA HIS A 33 15.38 -2.13 4.55
C HIS A 33 16.24 -2.98 3.60
N LEU A 34 16.61 -4.19 4.02
CA LEU A 34 17.37 -5.14 3.21
C LEU A 34 16.57 -5.59 1.99
N ALA A 35 15.28 -5.89 2.14
CA ALA A 35 14.41 -6.23 1.02
C ALA A 35 14.36 -5.12 -0.04
N ASN A 36 14.23 -3.86 0.40
CA ASN A 36 14.27 -2.72 -0.51
C ASN A 36 15.64 -2.53 -1.17
N LEU A 37 16.74 -2.81 -0.46
CA LEU A 37 18.09 -2.73 -1.02
C LEU A 37 18.29 -3.77 -2.13
N VAL A 38 17.90 -5.02 -1.89
CA VAL A 38 18.00 -6.12 -2.86
C VAL A 38 17.10 -5.88 -4.07
N ALA A 39 15.94 -5.24 -3.90
CA ALA A 39 15.03 -4.89 -5.00
C ALA A 39 15.49 -3.71 -5.87
N ARG A 40 16.58 -2.99 -5.53
CA ARG A 40 17.00 -1.80 -6.29
C ARG A 40 17.33 -2.06 -7.77
N PRO A 41 18.06 -3.12 -8.15
CA PRO A 41 18.32 -3.40 -9.57
C PRO A 41 17.03 -3.72 -10.34
N LEU A 42 16.13 -4.51 -9.73
CA LEU A 42 14.78 -4.77 -10.22
C LEU A 42 14.02 -3.47 -10.49
N ASP A 43 13.96 -2.57 -9.49
CA ASP A 43 13.27 -1.29 -9.61
C ASP A 43 13.81 -0.44 -10.77
N ARG A 44 15.14 -0.41 -10.96
CA ARG A 44 15.76 0.34 -12.05
C ARG A 44 15.33 -0.19 -13.43
N ARG A 45 15.34 -1.51 -13.61
CA ARG A 45 14.97 -2.15 -14.88
C ARG A 45 13.47 -2.00 -15.17
N LEU A 46 12.62 -2.21 -14.16
CA LEU A 46 11.18 -2.05 -14.29
C LEU A 46 10.77 -0.60 -14.55
N ALA A 47 11.41 0.37 -13.89
CA ALA A 47 11.21 1.79 -14.17
C ALA A 47 11.70 2.19 -15.57
N GLY A 48 12.80 1.59 -16.05
CA GLY A 48 13.29 1.75 -17.43
C GLY A 48 12.26 1.25 -18.45
N LEU A 49 11.83 -0.01 -18.30
CA LEU A 49 10.79 -0.61 -19.13
C LEU A 49 9.51 0.23 -19.15
N GLY A 50 9.06 0.70 -17.99
CA GLY A 50 7.89 1.57 -17.88
C GLY A 50 8.05 2.84 -18.71
N ARG A 51 9.16 3.58 -18.53
CA ARG A 51 9.43 4.81 -19.28
C ARG A 51 9.50 4.59 -20.78
N GLU A 52 10.16 3.53 -21.23
CA GLU A 52 10.30 3.21 -22.65
C GLU A 52 8.96 2.86 -23.31
N GLN A 53 8.05 2.24 -22.56
CA GLN A 53 6.78 1.73 -23.08
C GLN A 53 5.57 2.62 -22.73
N GLY A 54 5.79 3.77 -22.07
CA GLY A 54 4.71 4.70 -21.69
C GLY A 54 3.86 4.24 -20.50
N TRP A 55 4.46 3.51 -19.56
CA TRP A 55 3.84 3.07 -18.31
C TRP A 55 4.51 3.71 -17.08
N THR A 56 3.71 4.14 -16.12
CA THR A 56 4.20 4.58 -14.81
C THR A 56 4.32 3.39 -13.88
N TYR A 57 5.55 3.13 -13.42
CA TYR A 57 5.86 2.07 -12.45
C TYR A 57 5.86 2.61 -11.02
N THR A 58 5.20 1.91 -10.11
CA THR A 58 5.32 2.10 -8.66
C THR A 58 5.43 0.75 -7.95
N ARG A 59 6.15 0.73 -6.81
CA ARG A 59 6.29 -0.45 -5.95
C ARG A 59 5.95 -0.11 -4.50
N TYR A 60 5.18 -0.99 -3.87
CA TYR A 60 4.96 -0.98 -2.42
C TYR A 60 5.27 -2.37 -1.86
N ALA A 61 6.35 -2.50 -1.08
CA ALA A 61 6.89 -3.81 -0.69
C ALA A 61 7.11 -4.73 -1.92
N ASP A 62 6.39 -5.84 -2.03
CA ASP A 62 6.39 -6.78 -3.16
C ASP A 62 5.32 -6.48 -4.22
N ASP A 63 4.38 -5.57 -3.97
CA ASP A 63 3.35 -5.19 -4.92
C ASP A 63 3.93 -4.25 -5.99
N LEU A 64 3.93 -4.72 -7.25
CA LEU A 64 4.33 -3.97 -8.43
C LEU A 64 3.08 -3.45 -9.15
N THR A 65 3.02 -2.15 -9.43
CA THR A 65 1.91 -1.54 -10.17
C THR A 65 2.44 -0.81 -11.39
N PHE A 66 1.81 -1.06 -12.54
CA PHE A 66 2.02 -0.34 -13.79
C PHE A 66 0.70 0.32 -14.21
N SER A 67 0.72 1.62 -14.47
CA SER A 67 -0.46 2.39 -14.89
C SER A 67 -0.15 3.27 -16.10
N SER A 68 -1.20 3.59 -16.86
CA SER A 68 -1.11 4.50 -18.01
C SER A 68 -2.46 5.20 -18.19
N ASN A 69 -2.44 6.47 -18.62
CA ASN A 69 -3.66 7.28 -18.84
C ASN A 69 -4.30 6.98 -20.20
N GLU A 70 -3.49 6.72 -21.21
CA GLU A 70 -3.87 6.25 -22.53
C GLU A 70 -2.72 5.37 -23.02
N ALA A 71 -3.01 4.14 -23.48
CA ALA A 71 -1.97 3.31 -24.06
C ALA A 71 -1.42 4.05 -25.30
N PRO A 72 -0.13 4.42 -25.35
CA PRO A 72 0.45 5.02 -26.55
C PRO A 72 0.10 4.19 -27.78
N ALA A 73 -0.13 4.83 -28.93
CA ALA A 73 -0.44 4.14 -30.19
C ALA A 73 0.62 3.08 -30.59
N HIS A 74 1.81 3.13 -29.97
CA HIS A 74 2.95 2.22 -30.17
C HIS A 74 3.41 1.49 -28.90
N SER A 75 2.66 1.52 -27.79
CA SER A 75 3.04 0.77 -26.59
C SER A 75 2.71 -0.71 -26.73
N ILE A 76 3.56 -1.56 -26.16
CA ILE A 76 3.24 -2.98 -25.99
C ILE A 76 1.92 -3.18 -25.21
N THR A 77 1.20 -4.23 -25.55
CA THR A 77 -0.03 -4.64 -24.87
C THR A 77 0.23 -4.99 -23.40
N PRO A 78 -0.78 -4.94 -22.51
CA PRO A 78 -0.62 -5.37 -21.12
C PRO A 78 -0.08 -6.80 -20.97
N ARG A 79 -0.40 -7.70 -21.90
CA ARG A 79 0.11 -9.07 -21.92
C ARG A 79 1.61 -9.12 -22.21
N GLU A 80 2.07 -8.37 -23.20
CA GLU A 80 3.49 -8.26 -23.55
C GLU A 80 4.28 -7.59 -22.43
N LEU A 81 3.69 -6.57 -21.79
CA LEU A 81 4.27 -5.92 -20.61
C LEU A 81 4.47 -6.93 -19.47
N ILE A 82 3.45 -7.74 -19.14
CA ILE A 82 3.57 -8.80 -18.12
C ILE A 82 4.68 -9.79 -18.49
N GLY A 83 4.81 -10.17 -19.77
CA GLY A 83 5.88 -11.04 -20.24
C GLY A 83 7.28 -10.42 -20.07
N ALA A 84 7.43 -9.12 -20.36
CA ALA A 84 8.68 -8.39 -20.17
C ALA A 84 9.04 -8.23 -18.68
N ILE A 85 8.05 -7.89 -17.84
CA ILE A 85 8.20 -7.84 -16.38
C ILE A 85 8.63 -9.21 -15.86
N GLY A 86 7.99 -10.29 -16.30
CA GLY A 86 8.30 -11.65 -15.86
C GLY A 86 9.75 -12.05 -16.13
N ARG A 87 10.29 -11.68 -17.31
CA ARG A 87 11.71 -11.88 -17.62
C ARG A 87 12.62 -11.09 -16.68
N ILE A 88 12.37 -9.79 -16.52
CA ILE A 88 13.16 -8.95 -15.62
C ILE A 88 13.12 -9.48 -14.18
N VAL A 89 11.94 -9.84 -13.68
CA VAL A 89 11.76 -10.40 -12.33
C VAL A 89 12.54 -11.69 -12.15
N ALA A 90 12.50 -12.59 -13.13
CA ALA A 90 13.26 -13.85 -13.10
C ALA A 90 14.78 -13.61 -13.15
N ASP A 91 15.24 -12.71 -14.02
CA ASP A 91 16.66 -12.36 -14.14
C ASP A 91 17.23 -11.77 -12.83
N GLU A 92 16.41 -11.05 -12.07
CA GLU A 92 16.77 -10.49 -10.75
C GLU A 92 16.59 -11.49 -9.60
N GLY A 93 16.30 -12.77 -9.89
CA GLY A 93 16.20 -13.83 -8.89
C GLY A 93 14.86 -13.89 -8.13
N PHE A 94 13.83 -13.19 -8.61
CA PHE A 94 12.49 -13.19 -8.03
C PHE A 94 11.52 -14.05 -8.86
N ARG A 95 10.29 -14.19 -8.36
CA ARG A 95 9.21 -14.91 -9.04
C ARG A 95 7.93 -14.10 -8.98
N LEU A 96 7.28 -13.93 -10.13
CA LEU A 96 5.93 -13.35 -10.18
C LEU A 96 4.90 -14.33 -9.59
N ALA A 97 3.92 -13.78 -8.88
CA ALA A 97 2.76 -14.54 -8.43
C ALA A 97 1.65 -14.45 -9.49
N ASP A 98 1.57 -15.43 -10.38
CA ASP A 98 0.63 -15.42 -11.52
C ASP A 98 -0.83 -15.25 -11.06
N HIS A 99 -1.23 -15.93 -9.99
CA HIS A 99 -2.57 -15.83 -9.41
C HIS A 99 -2.92 -14.44 -8.83
N LYS A 100 -1.91 -13.60 -8.57
CA LYS A 100 -2.05 -12.20 -8.12
C LYS A 100 -1.82 -11.19 -9.23
N THR A 101 -1.49 -11.65 -10.44
CA THR A 101 -1.21 -10.77 -11.58
C THR A 101 -2.52 -10.45 -12.29
N HIS A 102 -2.88 -9.18 -12.33
CA HIS A 102 -4.17 -8.74 -12.86
C HIS A 102 -4.00 -7.50 -13.74
N VAL A 103 -4.79 -7.44 -14.82
CA VAL A 103 -4.95 -6.25 -15.65
C VAL A 103 -6.33 -5.66 -15.34
N MET A 104 -6.38 -4.38 -15.00
CA MET A 104 -7.62 -3.70 -14.60
C MET A 104 -7.95 -2.58 -15.59
N SER A 105 -8.96 -2.82 -16.44
CA SER A 105 -9.43 -1.84 -17.42
C SER A 105 -10.15 -0.66 -16.77
N ARG A 106 -10.20 0.49 -17.44
CA ARG A 106 -10.85 1.73 -16.94
C ARG A 106 -12.30 1.54 -16.47
N HIS A 107 -13.06 0.67 -17.13
CA HIS A 107 -14.46 0.36 -16.81
C HIS A 107 -14.63 -0.57 -15.61
N GLN A 108 -13.56 -1.23 -15.17
CA GLN A 108 -13.54 -2.10 -14.01
C GLN A 108 -13.02 -1.32 -12.80
N ARG A 109 -13.35 -1.80 -11.61
CA ARG A 109 -12.79 -1.25 -10.38
C ARG A 109 -11.28 -1.51 -10.35
N GLN A 110 -10.49 -0.43 -10.26
CA GLN A 110 -9.05 -0.48 -10.14
C GLN A 110 -8.66 -0.36 -8.67
N LEU A 111 -8.00 -1.40 -8.14
CA LEU A 111 -7.56 -1.49 -6.76
C LEU A 111 -6.04 -1.56 -6.68
N VAL A 112 -5.43 -0.59 -6.01
CA VAL A 112 -3.99 -0.55 -5.73
C VAL A 112 -3.82 -0.39 -4.23
N THR A 113 -3.04 -1.28 -3.60
CA THR A 113 -2.78 -1.29 -2.14
C THR A 113 -4.04 -1.12 -1.29
N GLY A 114 -5.17 -1.73 -1.71
CA GLY A 114 -6.46 -1.67 -1.01
C GLY A 114 -7.29 -0.39 -1.24
N LEU A 115 -6.83 0.54 -2.08
CA LEU A 115 -7.50 1.80 -2.41
C LEU A 115 -8.02 1.79 -3.83
N VAL A 116 -9.13 2.49 -4.08
CA VAL A 116 -9.69 2.65 -5.43
C VAL A 116 -8.98 3.82 -6.10
N VAL A 117 -8.53 3.62 -7.35
CA VAL A 117 -7.71 4.60 -8.09
C VAL A 117 -8.27 4.98 -9.47
N ASN A 118 -9.52 4.61 -9.79
CA ASN A 118 -10.13 4.79 -11.12
C ASN A 118 -10.11 6.22 -11.70
N GLN A 119 -10.33 7.22 -10.86
CA GLN A 119 -10.45 8.63 -11.27
C GLN A 119 -9.78 9.54 -10.25
N ARG A 120 -10.00 9.23 -8.97
CA ARG A 120 -9.31 9.81 -7.83
C ARG A 120 -9.02 8.71 -6.83
N LEU A 121 -8.14 9.01 -5.88
CA LEU A 121 -7.96 8.16 -4.72
C LEU A 121 -9.26 8.11 -3.92
N ALA A 122 -9.75 6.91 -3.62
CA ALA A 122 -11.02 6.73 -2.94
C ALA A 122 -11.03 5.50 -2.04
N LEU A 123 -11.81 5.56 -0.96
CA LEU A 123 -12.03 4.40 -0.10
C LEU A 123 -12.89 3.35 -0.82
N PRO A 124 -12.57 2.06 -0.64
CA PRO A 124 -13.40 0.99 -1.17
C PRO A 124 -14.76 0.92 -0.46
N LYS A 125 -15.82 0.47 -1.17
CA LYS A 125 -17.20 0.39 -0.65
C LYS A 125 -17.31 -0.31 0.73
N PRO A 126 -16.58 -1.41 1.03
CA PRO A 126 -16.60 -2.02 2.36
C PRO A 126 -16.11 -1.09 3.47
N LYS A 127 -15.05 -0.30 3.23
CA LYS A 127 -14.53 0.66 4.22
C LYS A 127 -15.51 1.81 4.46
N ARG A 128 -16.12 2.33 3.39
CA ARG A 128 -17.19 3.35 3.52
C ARG A 128 -18.40 2.83 4.29
N ARG A 129 -18.80 1.57 4.05
CA ARG A 129 -19.88 0.92 4.78
C ARG A 129 -19.54 0.75 6.26
N LEU A 130 -18.29 0.37 6.58
CA LEU A 130 -17.81 0.27 7.96
C LEU A 130 -17.91 1.61 8.69
N LEU A 131 -17.45 2.71 8.07
CA LEU A 131 -17.54 4.05 8.65
C LEU A 131 -18.98 4.48 8.91
N ARG A 132 -19.92 4.20 7.99
CA ARG A 132 -21.36 4.46 8.23
C ARG A 132 -21.91 3.62 9.37
N ALA A 133 -21.50 2.36 9.49
CA ALA A 133 -21.93 1.51 10.59
C ALA A 133 -21.41 2.02 11.94
N MET A 134 -20.16 2.50 11.99
CA MET A 134 -19.58 3.13 13.18
C MET A 134 -20.35 4.39 13.57
N LEU A 135 -20.65 5.27 12.59
CA LEU A 135 -21.45 6.47 12.82
C LEU A 135 -22.84 6.12 13.35
N HIS A 136 -23.54 5.21 12.67
CA HIS A 136 -24.87 4.78 13.07
C HIS A 136 -24.86 4.22 14.50
N ARG A 137 -23.92 3.34 14.82
CA ARG A 137 -23.79 2.77 16.18
C ARG A 137 -23.60 3.87 17.23
N LEU A 138 -22.76 4.86 16.95
CA LEU A 138 -22.53 5.99 17.84
C LEU A 138 -23.79 6.83 18.04
N GLN A 139 -24.54 7.08 16.97
CA GLN A 139 -25.81 7.83 17.02
C GLN A 139 -26.91 7.06 17.78
N THR A 140 -26.96 5.73 17.66
CA THR A 140 -28.02 4.92 18.29
C THR A 140 -27.74 4.50 19.71
N SER A 141 -26.49 4.16 20.03
CA SER A 141 -26.12 3.57 21.33
C SER A 141 -25.47 4.58 22.27
N GLY A 142 -25.21 5.81 21.79
CA GLY A 142 -24.47 6.81 22.53
C GLY A 142 -22.98 6.47 22.68
N LEU A 143 -22.18 7.51 22.88
CA LEU A 143 -20.71 7.38 22.98
C LEU A 143 -20.28 6.63 24.25
N GLU A 144 -21.12 6.61 25.29
CA GLU A 144 -20.90 5.86 26.53
C GLU A 144 -20.81 4.34 26.31
N SER A 145 -21.37 3.83 25.22
CA SER A 145 -21.31 2.41 24.86
C SER A 145 -19.96 1.96 24.29
N LEU A 146 -19.00 2.88 24.10
CA LEU A 146 -17.68 2.57 23.55
C LEU A 146 -16.58 2.54 24.59
N ASP A 147 -15.75 1.49 24.52
CA ASP A 147 -14.49 1.43 25.27
C ASP A 147 -13.37 2.28 24.61
N LEU A 148 -12.24 2.43 25.31
CA LEU A 148 -11.08 3.19 24.83
C LEU A 148 -10.54 2.67 23.49
N HIS A 149 -10.48 1.35 23.34
CA HIS A 149 -9.95 0.71 22.14
C HIS A 149 -10.87 0.97 20.94
N GLN A 150 -12.18 0.88 21.12
CA GLN A 150 -13.18 1.17 20.11
C GLN A 150 -13.11 2.63 19.65
N VAL A 151 -12.93 3.57 20.58
CA VAL A 151 -12.70 5.00 20.24
C VAL A 151 -11.44 5.16 19.38
N GLN A 152 -10.32 4.52 19.76
CA GLN A 152 -9.08 4.55 18.98
C GLN A 152 -9.25 3.95 17.57
N VAL A 153 -10.01 2.85 17.45
CA VAL A 153 -10.32 2.22 16.16
C VAL A 153 -11.10 3.17 15.25
N VAL A 154 -12.12 3.87 15.78
CA VAL A 154 -12.87 4.86 14.99
C VAL A 154 -11.97 6.01 14.56
N HIS A 155 -11.10 6.52 15.45
CA HIS A 155 -10.11 7.54 15.10
C HIS A 155 -9.18 7.10 13.97
N GLY A 156 -8.66 5.87 14.02
CA GLY A 156 -7.78 5.34 12.97
C GLY A 156 -8.48 5.26 11.61
N HIS A 157 -9.72 4.79 11.59
CA HIS A 157 -10.50 4.74 10.36
C HIS A 157 -10.85 6.13 9.82
N LEU A 158 -11.18 7.09 10.70
CA LEU A 158 -11.44 8.48 10.31
C LEU A 158 -10.19 9.16 9.76
N ALA A 159 -9.03 8.95 10.39
CA ALA A 159 -7.75 9.49 9.90
C ALA A 159 -7.41 8.95 8.50
N MET A 160 -7.58 7.64 8.28
CA MET A 160 -7.41 7.04 6.97
C MET A 160 -8.38 7.63 5.94
N ALA A 161 -9.64 7.84 6.32
CA ALA A 161 -10.64 8.40 5.41
C ALA A 161 -10.30 9.83 4.98
N ARG A 162 -9.85 10.67 5.92
CA ARG A 162 -9.41 12.05 5.66
C ARG A 162 -8.17 12.12 4.78
N LEU A 163 -7.22 11.20 4.97
CA LEU A 163 -6.00 11.12 4.17
C LEU A 163 -6.29 10.71 2.71
N VAL A 164 -7.22 9.76 2.52
CA VAL A 164 -7.41 9.08 1.23
C VAL A 164 -8.49 9.73 0.37
N ASP A 165 -9.61 10.15 0.98
CA ASP A 165 -10.81 10.59 0.27
C ASP A 165 -11.49 11.77 1.02
N PRO A 166 -10.80 12.92 1.12
CA PRO A 166 -11.28 14.06 1.91
C PRO A 166 -12.64 14.58 1.45
N ASP A 167 -12.89 14.52 0.13
CA ASP A 167 -14.10 15.09 -0.50
C ASP A 167 -15.22 14.06 -0.73
N GLY A 168 -14.89 12.77 -0.87
CA GLY A 168 -15.88 11.73 -1.16
C GLY A 168 -16.66 11.23 0.04
N PHE A 169 -16.22 11.58 1.25
CA PHE A 169 -16.82 11.09 2.49
C PHE A 169 -16.90 12.16 3.58
N THR A 170 -16.94 13.43 3.17
CA THR A 170 -16.79 14.58 4.06
C THR A 170 -17.88 14.64 5.12
N GLN A 171 -19.15 14.43 4.77
CA GLN A 171 -20.25 14.53 5.73
C GLN A 171 -20.14 13.49 6.86
N THR A 172 -20.03 12.20 6.53
CA THR A 172 -19.88 11.15 7.54
C THR A 172 -18.59 11.33 8.36
N CYS A 173 -17.49 11.78 7.74
CA CYS A 173 -16.26 12.10 8.47
C CYS A 173 -16.43 13.30 9.41
N HIS A 174 -17.20 14.30 9.02
CA HIS A 174 -17.49 15.48 9.83
C HIS A 174 -18.35 15.10 11.04
N GLU A 175 -19.44 14.36 10.81
CA GLU A 175 -20.33 13.88 11.86
C GLU A 175 -19.60 12.97 12.86
N LEU A 176 -18.80 12.01 12.38
CA LEU A 176 -17.94 11.17 13.24
C LEU A 176 -16.95 12.01 14.05
N SER A 177 -16.34 13.03 13.44
CA SER A 177 -15.38 13.88 14.11
C SER A 177 -16.02 14.74 15.21
N GLY A 178 -17.24 15.23 14.99
CA GLY A 178 -17.98 16.00 15.98
C GLY A 178 -18.28 15.14 17.21
N LEU A 179 -18.86 13.96 16.99
CA LEU A 179 -19.18 13.01 18.05
C LEU A 179 -17.94 12.59 18.86
N LEU A 180 -16.80 12.37 18.20
CA LEU A 180 -15.55 12.02 18.89
C LEU A 180 -14.96 13.18 19.69
N HIS A 181 -15.14 14.43 19.26
CA HIS A 181 -14.65 15.60 20.00
C HIS A 181 -15.38 15.76 21.34
N GLU A 182 -16.70 15.59 21.34
CA GLU A 182 -17.54 15.63 22.55
C GLU A 182 -17.10 14.60 23.62
N VAL A 183 -16.56 13.45 23.20
CA VAL A 183 -16.02 12.42 24.13
C VAL A 183 -14.77 12.87 24.84
N ASN A 184 -13.83 13.49 24.11
CA ASN A 184 -12.58 13.94 24.71
C ASN A 184 -12.80 15.12 25.68
N THR A 185 -13.86 15.90 25.48
CA THR A 185 -14.20 17.02 26.38
C THR A 185 -15.00 16.57 27.61
N ASN A 186 -15.79 15.49 27.53
CA ASN A 186 -16.69 15.05 28.60
C ASN A 186 -16.20 13.87 29.45
N ARG A 187 -15.00 13.30 29.20
CA ARG A 187 -14.47 12.23 30.05
C ARG A 187 -13.88 12.80 31.36
N PRO A 188 -14.31 12.32 32.56
CA PRO A 188 -13.63 12.66 33.81
C PRO A 188 -12.20 12.12 33.77
N ARG A 189 -11.25 12.93 34.26
CA ARG A 189 -9.82 12.60 34.36
C ARG A 189 -9.57 11.43 35.32
#